data_AF-A0A941KZB7-F1
#
_entry.id   AF-A0A941KZB7-F1
#
_cell.length_a   1.000
_cell.length_b   1.000
_cell.length_c   1.000
_cell.angle_alpha   90.00
_cell.angle_beta   90.00
_cell.angle_gamma   90.00
#
_symmetry.space_group_name_H-M   'P 1'
#
loop_
_entity.id
_entity.type
_entity.pdbx_description
1 polymer ?
#
loop_
_entity_poly.entity_id
_entity_poly.type
_entity_poly.pdbx_seq_one_letter_code
_entity_poly.pdbx_strand_id
1 'polypeptide(L)'
;MSQTKLISGARILLTLFVWLFAVVLAHHALHTNAQVVSQLLVYPVVKLLAAAGGLSLLIYLTIWSLPQIGKLNWRGSLTILVWSVLIVIGHGVTHLGESNTAVVLNQLQDMMGLTGFILLTCIYALFLAMPFVAGVEIGLLIMAVFGVPGVLVAYGGTLIGLNLAFGVGRLLPASLIQTWSEKLGLQHHPEDFDDLLERLVNGQNWLCRLGGLLLRSRYVTLAICLNFPGNSVVGGGGGLSLLAGMSKRLIYWPYFLLMTAIATSPVPLLVLFGFLNMDGVTEHSGWLHDFLDMLFSWLPLT
;
A
#
# COMPACT_ATOMS: atom_id res chain seq x y z
N MET A 1 -11.28 -26.63 20.38
CA MET A 1 -10.65 -25.61 19.51
C MET A 1 -10.69 -24.17 20.04
N SER A 2 -11.41 -23.86 21.13
CA SER A 2 -11.58 -22.48 21.65
C SER A 2 -10.46 -22.01 22.62
N GLN A 3 -10.03 -22.85 23.57
CA GLN A 3 -9.09 -22.43 24.62
C GLN A 3 -7.68 -22.09 24.12
N THR A 4 -7.16 -22.80 23.12
CA THR A 4 -5.81 -22.56 22.56
C THR A 4 -5.71 -21.22 21.82
N LYS A 5 -6.79 -20.79 21.16
CA LYS A 5 -6.86 -19.47 20.50
C LYS A 5 -6.97 -18.34 21.52
N LEU A 6 -7.74 -18.54 22.59
CA LEU A 6 -7.90 -17.58 23.68
C LEU A 6 -6.57 -17.32 24.42
N ILE A 7 -5.86 -18.39 24.78
CA ILE A 7 -4.54 -18.32 25.43
C ILE A 7 -3.52 -17.64 24.53
N SER A 8 -3.55 -17.93 23.23
CA SER A 8 -2.62 -17.29 22.30
C SER A 8 -2.93 -15.81 22.07
N GLY A 9 -4.20 -15.42 22.03
CA GLY A 9 -4.61 -14.01 21.96
C GLY A 9 -4.19 -13.22 23.20
N ALA A 10 -4.37 -13.81 24.39
CA ALA A 10 -3.94 -13.20 25.65
C ALA A 10 -2.42 -12.99 25.71
N ARG A 11 -1.62 -13.95 25.21
CA ARG A 11 -0.15 -13.83 25.13
C ARG A 11 0.28 -12.71 24.18
N ILE A 12 -0.38 -12.58 23.02
CA ILE A 12 -0.10 -11.48 22.07
C ILE A 12 -0.41 -10.13 22.70
N LEU A 13 -1.57 -9.98 23.35
CA LEU A 13 -1.94 -8.75 24.05
C LEU A 13 -0.95 -8.38 25.16
N LEU A 14 -0.50 -9.36 25.94
CA LEU A 14 0.51 -9.14 26.97
C LEU A 14 1.86 -8.72 26.37
N THR A 15 2.32 -9.37 25.31
CA THR A 15 3.56 -8.99 24.61
C THR A 15 3.47 -7.56 24.07
N LEU A 16 2.35 -7.18 23.46
CA LEU A 16 2.13 -5.81 22.97
C LEU A 16 2.12 -4.79 24.11
N PHE A 17 1.48 -5.11 25.24
CA PHE A 17 1.45 -4.24 26.42
C PHE A 17 2.86 -4.04 27.03
N VAL A 18 3.65 -5.11 27.14
CA VAL A 18 5.04 -5.04 27.61
C VAL A 18 5.90 -4.21 26.67
N TRP A 19 5.72 -4.34 25.36
CA TRP A 19 6.42 -3.52 24.38
C TRP A 19 6.03 -2.05 24.45
N LEU A 20 4.73 -1.75 24.58
CA LEU A 20 4.26 -0.39 24.75
C LEU A 20 4.87 0.25 26.00
N PHE A 21 4.92 -0.49 27.11
CA PHE A 21 5.57 -0.05 28.34
C PHE A 21 7.09 0.14 28.18
N ALA A 22 7.77 -0.79 27.49
CA ALA A 22 9.20 -0.69 27.21
C ALA A 22 9.55 0.50 26.31
N VAL A 23 8.72 0.78 25.30
CA VAL A 23 8.84 1.97 24.44
C VAL A 23 8.65 3.23 25.28
N VAL A 24 7.63 3.29 26.15
CA VAL A 24 7.40 4.44 27.05
C VAL A 24 8.58 4.66 28.02
N LEU A 25 9.19 3.60 28.55
CA LEU A 25 10.38 3.70 29.40
C LEU A 25 11.62 4.16 28.61
N ALA A 26 11.84 3.60 27.42
CA ALA A 26 12.93 4.02 26.54
C ALA A 26 12.78 5.49 26.15
N HIS A 27 11.56 5.89 25.77
CA HIS A 27 11.12 7.26 25.50
C HIS A 27 11.46 8.17 26.69
N HIS A 28 11.05 7.81 27.92
CA HIS A 28 11.38 8.57 29.12
C HIS A 28 12.90 8.69 29.37
N ALA A 29 13.66 7.60 29.22
CA ALA A 29 15.10 7.57 29.41
C ALA A 29 15.85 8.41 28.36
N LEU A 30 15.41 8.37 27.11
CA LEU A 30 15.92 9.20 26.01
C LEU A 30 15.67 10.69 26.26
N HIS A 31 14.50 11.06 26.79
CA HIS A 31 14.23 12.45 27.17
C HIS A 31 15.20 12.96 28.24
N THR A 32 15.36 12.17 29.31
CA THR A 32 16.19 12.56 30.45
C THR A 32 17.65 12.75 30.06
N ASN A 33 18.08 12.15 28.94
CA ASN A 33 19.44 12.24 28.42
C ASN A 33 19.52 12.98 27.07
N ALA A 34 18.50 13.76 26.70
CA ALA A 34 18.38 14.37 25.37
C ALA A 34 19.60 15.23 24.99
N GLN A 35 20.19 15.95 25.95
CA GLN A 35 21.38 16.78 25.72
C GLN A 35 22.64 15.99 25.36
N VAL A 36 22.79 14.78 25.91
CA VAL A 36 23.94 13.89 25.60
C VAL A 36 23.73 13.23 24.25
N VAL A 37 22.49 12.84 23.95
CA VAL A 37 22.11 12.22 22.67
C VAL A 37 22.26 13.21 21.52
N SER A 38 21.89 14.47 21.70
CA SER A 38 22.06 15.52 20.70
C SER A 38 23.54 15.82 20.41
N GLN A 39 24.42 15.70 21.41
CA GLN A 39 25.87 15.86 21.24
C GLN A 39 26.54 14.68 20.53
N LEU A 40 25.93 13.49 20.54
CA LEU A 40 26.43 12.31 19.83
C LEU A 40 25.93 12.26 18.37
N LEU A 41 24.76 12.83 18.09
CA LEU A 41 24.10 12.81 16.78
C LEU A 41 24.27 14.12 16.00
N VAL A 42 25.46 14.71 16.04
CA VAL A 42 25.77 16.02 15.41
C VAL A 42 25.71 15.95 13.88
N TYR A 43 26.08 14.81 13.29
CA TYR A 43 26.11 14.66 11.84
C TYR A 43 24.78 14.11 11.30
N PRO A 44 24.20 14.69 10.23
CA PRO A 44 22.91 14.28 9.69
C PRO A 44 22.91 12.83 9.21
N VAL A 45 24.03 12.33 8.68
CA VAL A 45 24.18 10.93 8.26
C VAL A 45 24.17 9.98 9.46
N VAL A 46 24.84 10.34 10.55
CA VAL A 46 24.88 9.54 11.79
C VAL A 46 23.51 9.51 12.45
N LYS A 47 22.80 10.64 12.42
CA LYS A 47 21.41 10.78 12.85
C LYS A 47 20.46 9.82 12.10
N LEU A 48 20.59 9.78 10.78
CA LEU A 48 19.77 8.95 9.89
C LEU A 48 20.06 7.45 10.08
N LEU A 49 21.33 7.07 10.22
CA LEU A 49 21.74 5.70 10.52
C LEU A 49 21.27 5.23 11.90
N ALA A 50 21.34 6.09 12.92
CA ALA A 50 20.85 5.78 14.26
C ALA A 50 19.32 5.58 14.28
N ALA A 51 18.57 6.45 13.59
CA ALA A 51 17.12 6.34 13.47
C ALA A 51 16.69 5.07 12.71
N ALA A 52 17.31 4.78 11.57
CA ALA A 52 16.99 3.58 10.78
C ALA A 52 17.38 2.29 11.52
N GLY A 53 18.54 2.28 12.19
CA GLY A 53 19.00 1.17 13.01
C GLY A 53 18.09 0.93 14.21
N GLY A 54 17.70 1.98 14.93
CA GLY A 54 16.80 1.91 16.07
C GLY A 54 15.40 1.40 15.69
N LEU A 55 14.82 1.93 14.60
CA LEU A 55 13.52 1.48 14.09
C LEU A 55 13.58 0.01 13.63
N SER A 56 14.63 -0.37 12.91
CA SER A 56 14.83 -1.75 12.45
C SER A 56 14.99 -2.72 13.63
N LEU A 57 15.76 -2.34 14.66
CA LEU A 57 15.95 -3.12 15.87
C LEU A 57 14.65 -3.27 16.66
N LEU A 58 13.86 -2.20 16.79
CA LEU A 58 12.56 -2.20 17.47
C LEU A 58 11.59 -3.17 16.79
N ILE A 59 11.46 -3.08 15.46
CA ILE A 59 10.59 -3.96 14.67
C ILE A 59 11.08 -5.42 14.77
N TYR A 60 12.39 -5.65 14.66
CA TYR A 60 12.98 -6.98 14.77
C TYR A 60 12.70 -7.63 16.13
N LEU A 61 12.95 -6.91 17.23
CA LEU A 61 12.73 -7.42 18.58
C LEU A 61 11.24 -7.63 18.88
N THR A 62 10.37 -6.77 18.35
CA THR A 62 8.91 -6.94 18.46
C THR A 62 8.46 -8.22 17.78
N ILE A 63 8.88 -8.46 16.52
CA ILE A 63 8.54 -9.68 15.78
C ILE A 63 9.13 -10.92 16.47
N TRP A 64 10.36 -10.82 16.97
CA TRP A 64 11.02 -11.93 17.69
C TRP A 64 10.32 -12.30 19.00
N SER A 65 9.70 -11.34 19.67
CA SER A 65 8.95 -11.57 20.91
C SER A 65 7.56 -12.20 20.71
N LEU A 66 7.07 -12.28 19.46
CA LEU A 66 5.74 -12.83 19.16
C LEU A 66 5.78 -14.37 19.14
N PRO A 67 4.96 -15.04 19.96
CA PRO A 67 5.06 -16.49 20.19
C PRO A 67 4.65 -17.37 19.00
N GLN A 68 4.08 -16.79 17.94
CA GLN A 68 3.57 -17.51 16.77
C GLN A 68 4.41 -17.30 15.50
N ILE A 69 5.36 -16.35 15.50
CA ILE A 69 6.16 -16.05 14.33
C ILE A 69 7.48 -16.81 14.45
N GLY A 70 7.80 -17.62 13.44
CA GLY A 70 9.09 -18.32 13.39
C GLY A 70 10.26 -17.34 13.42
N LYS A 71 11.46 -17.81 13.79
CA LYS A 71 12.67 -16.97 13.78
C LYS A 71 12.83 -16.30 12.42
N LEU A 72 13.09 -15.00 12.44
CA LEU A 72 13.24 -14.23 11.20
C LEU A 72 14.46 -14.72 10.42
N ASN A 73 14.26 -15.10 9.16
CA ASN A 73 15.36 -15.44 8.26
C ASN A 73 16.18 -14.18 7.91
N TRP A 74 17.46 -14.33 7.56
CA TRP A 74 18.33 -13.21 7.15
C TRP A 74 17.71 -12.30 6.08
N ARG A 75 16.97 -12.87 5.14
CA ARG A 75 16.21 -12.13 4.12
C ARG A 75 15.14 -11.23 4.73
N GLY A 76 14.41 -11.71 5.75
CA GLY A 76 13.42 -10.91 6.47
C GLY A 76 14.04 -9.77 7.27
N SER A 77 15.20 -10.02 7.91
CA SER A 77 15.95 -8.96 8.60
C SER A 77 16.39 -7.87 7.62
N LEU A 78 16.88 -8.26 6.43
CA LEU A 78 17.27 -7.31 5.38
C LEU A 78 16.06 -6.51 4.87
N THR A 79 14.90 -7.14 4.70
CA THR A 79 13.66 -6.46 4.31
C THR A 79 13.25 -5.42 5.35
N ILE A 80 13.24 -5.77 6.65
CA ILE A 80 12.93 -4.80 7.73
C ILE A 80 13.89 -3.62 7.69
N LEU A 81 15.20 -3.87 7.52
CA LEU A 81 16.20 -2.82 7.46
C LEU A 81 15.97 -1.88 6.27
N VAL A 82 15.73 -2.43 5.07
CA VAL A 82 15.46 -1.64 3.87
C VAL A 82 14.21 -0.78 4.03
N TRP A 83 13.12 -1.35 4.54
CA TRP A 83 11.89 -0.59 4.79
C TRP A 83 12.07 0.47 5.88
N SER A 84 12.80 0.16 6.96
CA SER A 84 13.08 1.12 8.03
C SER A 84 13.92 2.30 7.52
N VAL A 85 14.94 2.04 6.70
CA VAL A 85 15.73 3.09 6.04
C VAL A 85 14.85 3.93 5.13
N LEU A 86 13.98 3.31 4.32
CA LEU A 86 13.11 4.03 3.39
C LEU A 86 12.08 4.92 4.11
N ILE A 87 11.52 4.44 5.23
CA ILE A 87 10.63 5.23 6.10
C ILE A 87 11.37 6.42 6.72
N VAL A 88 12.58 6.18 7.25
CA VAL A 88 13.39 7.25 7.88
C VAL A 88 13.87 8.28 6.86
N ILE A 89 14.24 7.86 5.65
CA ILE A 89 14.56 8.78 4.54
C ILE A 89 13.31 9.56 4.14
N GLY A 90 12.16 8.90 3.99
CA GLY A 90 10.90 9.55 3.66
C GLY A 90 10.53 10.63 4.68
N HIS A 91 10.64 10.32 5.96
CA HIS A 91 10.41 11.27 7.05
C HIS A 91 11.47 12.40 7.10
N GLY A 92 12.73 12.10 6.82
CA GLY A 92 13.77 13.13 6.70
C GLY A 92 13.48 14.10 5.55
N VAL A 93 13.00 13.59 4.41
CA VAL A 93 12.63 14.39 3.23
C VAL A 93 11.41 15.27 3.51
N THR A 94 10.44 14.82 4.31
CA THR A 94 9.27 15.64 4.68
C THR A 94 9.67 16.86 5.53
N HIS A 95 10.65 16.73 6.42
CA HIS A 95 11.11 17.86 7.27
C HIS A 95 12.14 18.77 6.60
N LEU A 96 12.84 18.32 5.55
CA LEU A 96 13.77 19.18 4.80
C LEU A 96 13.07 20.30 4.02
N GLY A 97 11.73 20.29 3.94
CA GLY A 97 10.96 21.13 3.03
C GLY A 97 10.14 22.26 3.65
N GLU A 98 9.94 22.32 4.98
CA GLU A 98 8.89 23.16 5.59
C GLU A 98 8.97 24.67 5.31
N SER A 99 10.13 25.22 4.94
CA SER A 99 10.23 26.66 4.61
C SER A 99 9.99 27.00 3.14
N ASN A 100 10.01 26.02 2.21
CA ASN A 100 9.90 26.25 0.76
C ASN A 100 8.92 25.30 0.04
N THR A 101 8.35 24.28 0.68
CA THR A 101 7.44 23.32 0.05
C THR A 101 6.19 23.97 -0.48
N ALA A 102 5.53 24.85 0.29
CA ALA A 102 4.34 25.55 -0.17
C ALA A 102 4.63 26.42 -1.41
N VAL A 103 5.79 27.09 -1.44
CA VAL A 103 6.22 27.91 -2.59
C VAL A 103 6.53 27.03 -3.80
N VAL A 104 7.25 25.92 -3.63
CA VAL A 104 7.56 24.98 -4.70
C VAL A 104 6.30 24.27 -5.21
N LEU A 105 5.36 23.88 -4.33
CA LEU A 105 4.08 23.30 -4.72
C LEU A 105 3.23 24.30 -5.51
N ASN A 106 3.12 25.55 -5.04
CA ASN A 106 2.40 26.58 -5.76
C ASN A 106 3.05 26.86 -7.12
N GLN A 107 4.39 26.91 -7.20
CA GLN A 107 5.10 27.01 -8.47
C GLN A 107 4.84 25.80 -9.38
N LEU A 108 4.79 24.58 -8.85
CA LEU A 108 4.46 23.38 -9.61
C LEU A 108 3.01 23.40 -10.10
N GLN A 109 2.06 23.87 -9.29
CA GLN A 109 0.66 24.06 -9.68
C GLN A 109 0.53 25.12 -10.79
N ASP A 110 1.21 26.27 -10.64
CA ASP A 110 1.18 27.37 -11.60
C ASP A 110 1.87 27.01 -12.93
N MET A 111 2.92 26.19 -12.88
CA MET A 111 3.58 25.64 -14.07
C MET A 111 2.76 24.54 -14.75
N MET A 112 1.84 23.90 -14.03
CA MET A 112 0.99 22.81 -14.52
C MET A 112 -0.24 23.36 -15.25
N GLY A 113 -0.07 23.64 -16.54
CA GLY A 113 -1.19 23.83 -17.46
C GLY A 113 -1.93 22.52 -17.79
N LEU A 114 -2.96 22.62 -18.64
CA LEU A 114 -3.73 21.45 -19.12
C LEU A 114 -2.85 20.30 -19.63
N THR A 115 -1.80 20.62 -20.38
CA THR A 115 -0.84 19.63 -20.91
C THR A 115 -0.11 18.87 -19.79
N GLY A 116 0.25 19.56 -18.71
CA GLY A 116 0.89 18.96 -17.53
C GLY A 116 -0.04 17.97 -16.84
N PHE A 117 -1.31 18.33 -16.67
CA PHE A 117 -2.31 17.43 -16.09
C PHE A 117 -2.60 16.21 -16.97
N ILE A 118 -2.67 16.37 -18.30
CA ILE A 118 -2.82 15.23 -19.22
C ILE A 118 -1.61 14.29 -19.10
N LEU A 119 -0.40 14.84 -19.11
CA LEU A 119 0.83 14.06 -19.02
C LEU A 119 0.93 13.34 -17.67
N LEU A 120 0.60 14.03 -16.57
CA LEU A 120 0.54 13.43 -15.24
C LEU A 120 -0.51 12.31 -15.16
N THR A 121 -1.68 12.51 -15.76
CA THR A 121 -2.73 11.48 -15.87
C THR A 121 -2.20 10.24 -16.60
N CYS A 122 -1.54 10.42 -17.74
CA CYS A 122 -0.96 9.33 -18.53
C CYS A 122 0.12 8.58 -17.75
N ILE A 123 1.06 9.30 -17.11
CA ILE A 123 2.12 8.69 -16.30
C ILE A 123 1.48 7.91 -15.15
N TYR A 124 0.57 8.53 -14.40
CA TYR A 124 -0.10 7.88 -13.28
C TYR A 124 -0.86 6.63 -13.73
N ALA A 125 -1.59 6.69 -14.85
CA ALA A 125 -2.28 5.54 -15.42
C ALA A 125 -1.32 4.39 -15.79
N LEU A 126 -0.15 4.70 -16.38
CA LEU A 126 0.86 3.71 -16.71
C LEU A 126 1.46 3.06 -15.45
N PHE A 127 1.73 3.85 -14.42
CA PHE A 127 2.20 3.33 -13.13
C PHE A 127 1.16 2.42 -12.48
N LEU A 128 -0.10 2.85 -12.46
CA LEU A 128 -1.19 2.06 -11.88
C LEU A 128 -1.45 0.76 -12.64
N ALA A 129 -1.25 0.76 -13.96
CA ALA A 129 -1.44 -0.44 -14.78
C ALA A 129 -0.41 -1.53 -14.45
N MET A 130 0.74 -1.18 -13.87
CA MET A 130 1.75 -2.15 -13.45
C MET A 130 1.24 -2.98 -12.26
N PRO A 131 1.47 -4.30 -12.25
CA PRO A 131 1.13 -5.12 -11.10
C PRO A 131 2.03 -4.75 -9.90
N PHE A 132 1.50 -4.94 -8.69
CA PHE A 132 2.14 -4.68 -7.39
C PHE A 132 2.39 -3.20 -7.06
N VAL A 133 1.93 -2.26 -7.89
CA VAL A 133 1.98 -0.84 -7.57
C VAL A 133 0.81 -0.46 -6.67
N ALA A 134 1.15 0.14 -5.53
CA ALA A 134 0.21 0.71 -4.58
C ALA A 134 -0.28 2.06 -5.12
N GLY A 135 -1.34 1.99 -5.93
CA GLY A 135 -1.80 3.12 -6.72
C GLY A 135 -2.69 4.13 -5.98
N VAL A 136 -3.28 3.71 -4.87
CA VAL A 136 -4.17 4.55 -4.05
C VAL A 136 -3.36 5.64 -3.37
N GLU A 137 -2.16 5.31 -2.90
CA GLU A 137 -1.23 6.20 -2.23
C GLU A 137 -0.75 7.31 -3.17
N ILE A 138 -0.42 6.95 -4.42
CA ILE A 138 -0.02 7.92 -5.45
C ILE A 138 -1.21 8.81 -5.84
N GLY A 139 -2.41 8.23 -5.98
CA GLY A 139 -3.62 8.99 -6.29
C GLY A 139 -3.98 10.00 -5.18
N LEU A 140 -3.87 9.59 -3.91
CA LEU A 140 -4.04 10.46 -2.75
C LEU A 140 -3.00 11.58 -2.72
N LEU A 141 -1.74 11.28 -3.05
CA LEU A 141 -0.69 12.29 -3.15
C LEU A 141 -1.00 13.32 -4.25
N ILE A 142 -1.45 12.89 -5.43
CA ILE A 142 -1.84 13.81 -6.52
C ILE A 142 -3.03 14.69 -6.09
N MET A 143 -4.01 14.11 -5.41
CA MET A 143 -5.16 14.85 -4.87
C MET A 143 -4.75 15.89 -3.81
N ALA A 144 -3.80 15.53 -2.93
CA ALA A 144 -3.29 16.45 -1.92
C ALA A 144 -2.45 17.58 -2.54
N VAL A 145 -1.60 17.27 -3.51
CA VAL A 145 -0.68 18.24 -4.14
C VAL A 145 -1.41 19.20 -5.07
N PHE A 146 -2.42 18.75 -5.82
CA PHE A 146 -3.08 19.56 -6.86
C PHE A 146 -4.54 19.88 -6.56
N GLY A 147 -5.05 19.56 -5.36
CA GLY A 147 -6.41 19.83 -4.92
C GLY A 147 -7.47 19.26 -5.87
N VAL A 148 -8.51 20.05 -6.18
CA VAL A 148 -9.63 19.65 -7.04
C VAL A 148 -9.19 19.19 -8.44
N PRO A 149 -8.30 19.90 -9.17
CA PRO A 149 -7.70 19.38 -10.40
C PRO A 149 -7.01 18.02 -10.23
N GLY A 150 -6.31 17.83 -9.11
CA GLY A 150 -5.67 16.58 -8.73
C GLY A 150 -6.66 15.41 -8.59
N VAL A 151 -7.88 15.67 -8.12
CA VAL A 151 -8.94 14.64 -8.05
C VAL A 151 -9.33 14.13 -9.43
N LEU A 152 -9.45 15.01 -10.41
CA LEU A 152 -9.78 14.60 -11.78
C LEU A 152 -8.64 13.79 -12.41
N VAL A 153 -7.39 14.20 -12.18
CA VAL A 153 -6.19 13.49 -12.63
C VAL A 153 -6.10 12.10 -12.01
N ALA A 154 -6.27 12.02 -10.69
CA ALA A 154 -6.21 10.75 -9.96
C ALA A 154 -7.37 9.83 -10.35
N TYR A 155 -8.60 10.32 -10.41
CA TYR A 155 -9.75 9.49 -10.80
C TYR A 155 -9.65 9.03 -12.26
N GLY A 156 -9.37 9.96 -13.18
CA GLY A 156 -9.23 9.67 -14.61
C GLY A 156 -8.07 8.71 -14.89
N GLY A 157 -6.91 8.96 -14.29
CA GLY A 157 -5.75 8.08 -14.41
C GLY A 157 -6.00 6.71 -13.79
N THR A 158 -6.79 6.64 -12.71
CA THR A 158 -7.20 5.36 -12.12
C THR A 158 -8.03 4.53 -13.10
N LEU A 159 -9.06 5.14 -13.68
CA LEU A 159 -9.89 4.49 -14.67
C LEU A 159 -9.08 4.02 -15.88
N ILE A 160 -8.23 4.90 -16.43
CA ILE A 160 -7.40 4.58 -17.59
C ILE A 160 -6.42 3.45 -17.25
N GLY A 161 -5.74 3.51 -16.11
CA GLY A 161 -4.74 2.52 -15.71
C GLY A 161 -5.32 1.12 -15.50
N LEU A 162 -6.43 1.01 -14.76
CA LEU A 162 -7.09 -0.28 -14.52
C LEU A 162 -7.64 -0.88 -15.83
N ASN A 163 -8.24 -0.06 -16.69
CA ASN A 163 -8.76 -0.53 -17.97
C ASN A 163 -7.64 -0.87 -18.97
N LEU A 164 -6.50 -0.18 -18.90
CA LEU A 164 -5.31 -0.51 -19.68
C LEU A 164 -4.75 -1.87 -19.25
N ALA A 165 -4.58 -2.09 -17.94
CA ALA A 165 -4.14 -3.39 -17.41
C ALA A 165 -5.09 -4.52 -17.81
N PHE A 166 -6.41 -4.29 -17.71
CA PHE A 166 -7.42 -5.24 -18.19
C PHE A 166 -7.30 -5.52 -19.70
N GLY A 167 -7.11 -4.48 -20.51
CA GLY A 167 -6.91 -4.61 -21.96
C GLY A 167 -5.67 -5.43 -22.29
N VAL A 168 -4.54 -5.16 -21.63
CA VAL A 168 -3.31 -5.95 -21.75
C VAL A 168 -3.56 -7.42 -21.36
N GLY A 169 -4.27 -7.66 -20.25
CA GLY A 169 -4.66 -9.00 -19.82
C GLY A 169 -5.45 -9.77 -20.87
N ARG A 170 -6.35 -9.09 -21.59
CA ARG A 170 -7.10 -9.69 -22.72
C ARG A 170 -6.24 -9.99 -23.94
N LEU A 171 -5.22 -9.19 -24.20
CA LEU A 171 -4.31 -9.36 -25.33
C LEU A 171 -3.27 -10.46 -25.08
N LEU A 172 -3.03 -10.84 -23.82
CA LEU A 172 -2.10 -11.93 -23.50
C LEU A 172 -2.59 -13.26 -24.12
N PRO A 173 -1.76 -13.92 -24.95
CA PRO A 173 -2.05 -15.25 -25.47
C PRO A 173 -1.88 -16.31 -24.37
N ALA A 174 -2.73 -17.35 -24.41
CA ALA A 174 -2.70 -18.45 -23.44
C ALA A 174 -1.35 -19.21 -23.44
N SER A 175 -0.63 -19.18 -24.57
CA SER A 175 0.70 -19.80 -24.72
C SER A 175 1.77 -19.20 -23.80
N LEU A 176 1.72 -17.90 -23.53
CA LEU A 176 2.64 -17.26 -22.57
C LEU A 176 2.37 -17.79 -21.16
N ILE A 177 1.11 -17.90 -20.76
CA ILE A 177 0.71 -18.43 -19.45
C ILE A 177 1.21 -19.86 -19.29
N GLN A 178 1.05 -20.67 -20.33
CA GLN A 178 1.52 -22.06 -20.35
C GLN A 178 3.03 -22.14 -20.12
N THR A 179 3.81 -21.29 -20.80
CA THR A 179 5.27 -21.26 -20.66
C THR A 179 5.71 -20.85 -19.25
N TRP A 180 5.00 -19.89 -18.65
CA TRP A 180 5.26 -19.45 -17.27
C TRP A 180 4.84 -20.49 -16.23
N SER A 181 3.71 -21.19 -16.46
CA SER A 181 3.23 -22.28 -15.60
C SER A 181 4.19 -23.47 -15.60
N GLU A 182 4.68 -23.85 -16.78
CA GLU A 182 5.68 -24.91 -16.95
C GLU A 182 7.00 -24.56 -16.25
N LYS A 183 7.46 -23.31 -16.36
CA LYS A 183 8.64 -22.80 -15.63
C LYS A 183 8.46 -22.77 -14.11
N LEU A 184 7.25 -22.56 -13.63
CA LEU A 184 6.91 -22.59 -12.20
C LEU A 184 6.72 -24.02 -11.67
N GLY A 185 6.88 -25.05 -12.51
CA GLY A 185 6.70 -26.45 -12.12
C GLY A 185 5.23 -26.86 -11.92
N LEU A 186 4.30 -26.00 -12.31
CA LEU A 186 2.87 -26.30 -12.31
C LEU A 186 2.58 -27.11 -13.58
N GLN A 187 2.73 -28.43 -13.49
CA GLN A 187 2.56 -29.40 -14.59
C GLN A 187 1.12 -29.52 -15.13
N HIS A 188 0.20 -28.65 -14.70
CA HIS A 188 -1.18 -28.69 -15.19
C HIS A 188 -1.27 -28.00 -16.54
N HIS A 189 -1.67 -28.76 -17.56
CA HIS A 189 -2.14 -28.19 -18.82
C HIS A 189 -3.24 -27.16 -18.52
N PRO A 190 -3.09 -25.90 -18.92
CA PRO A 190 -4.17 -24.96 -18.79
C PRO A 190 -5.24 -25.36 -19.81
N GLU A 191 -6.23 -26.13 -19.37
CA GLU A 191 -7.61 -25.82 -19.77
C GLU A 191 -7.85 -24.33 -19.45
N ASP A 192 -8.74 -23.68 -20.20
CA ASP A 192 -8.96 -22.24 -20.14
C ASP A 192 -9.00 -21.76 -18.67
N PHE A 193 -8.42 -20.61 -18.32
CA PHE A 193 -8.40 -20.17 -16.91
C PHE A 193 -9.81 -20.12 -16.30
N ASP A 194 -10.79 -19.89 -17.18
CA ASP A 194 -12.22 -19.96 -16.90
C ASP A 194 -12.69 -21.39 -16.54
N ASP A 195 -12.17 -22.44 -17.18
CA ASP A 195 -12.47 -23.86 -16.88
C ASP A 195 -11.88 -24.29 -15.53
N LEU A 196 -10.67 -23.83 -15.19
CA LEU A 196 -10.08 -24.06 -13.85
C LEU A 196 -10.95 -23.43 -12.76
N LEU A 197 -11.44 -22.21 -12.98
CA LEU A 197 -12.36 -21.53 -12.07
C LEU A 197 -13.70 -22.26 -11.96
N GLU A 198 -14.27 -22.73 -13.06
CA GLU A 198 -15.50 -23.52 -13.06
C GLU A 198 -15.34 -24.87 -12.33
N ARG A 199 -14.21 -25.58 -12.52
CA ARG A 199 -13.92 -26.84 -11.82
C ARG A 199 -13.75 -26.62 -10.31
N LEU A 200 -13.11 -25.52 -9.91
CA LEU A 200 -13.00 -25.14 -8.49
C LEU A 200 -14.35 -24.81 -7.85
N VAL A 201 -15.29 -24.25 -8.63
CA VAL A 201 -16.65 -23.93 -8.17
C VAL A 201 -17.56 -25.15 -8.11
N ASN A 202 -17.41 -26.10 -9.03
CA ASN A 202 -18.24 -27.29 -9.08
C ASN A 202 -17.85 -28.39 -8.06
N GLY A 203 -16.80 -28.17 -7.27
CA GLY A 203 -16.43 -29.08 -6.18
C GLY A 203 -17.44 -29.08 -5.01
N GLN A 204 -17.48 -30.17 -4.23
CA GLN A 204 -18.46 -30.33 -3.15
C GLN A 204 -18.07 -29.68 -1.81
N ASN A 205 -16.85 -29.14 -1.69
CA ASN A 205 -16.35 -28.58 -0.43
C ASN A 205 -16.90 -27.17 -0.15
N TRP A 206 -16.87 -26.75 1.12
CA TRP A 206 -17.32 -25.40 1.52
C TRP A 206 -16.55 -24.27 0.81
N LEU A 207 -15.27 -24.50 0.51
CA LEU A 207 -14.43 -23.59 -0.29
C LEU A 207 -14.96 -23.42 -1.72
N CYS A 208 -15.50 -24.49 -2.31
CA CYS A 208 -16.09 -24.47 -3.66
C CYS A 208 -17.42 -23.71 -3.67
N ARG A 209 -18.23 -23.83 -2.61
CA ARG A 209 -19.45 -23.01 -2.43
C ARG A 209 -19.13 -21.52 -2.29
N LEU A 210 -18.07 -21.19 -1.56
CA LEU A 210 -17.57 -19.81 -1.49
C LEU A 210 -17.06 -19.33 -2.86
N GLY A 211 -16.28 -20.16 -3.56
CA GLY A 211 -15.85 -19.87 -4.94
C GLY A 211 -17.03 -19.61 -5.87
N GLY A 212 -18.07 -20.43 -5.81
CA GLY A 212 -19.29 -20.26 -6.61
C GLY A 212 -20.05 -18.98 -6.31
N LEU A 213 -20.13 -18.60 -5.03
CA LEU A 213 -20.73 -17.33 -4.62
C LEU A 213 -19.89 -16.13 -5.09
N LEU A 214 -18.56 -16.23 -5.00
CA LEU A 214 -17.62 -15.21 -5.46
C LEU A 214 -17.65 -15.04 -6.98
N LEU A 215 -17.78 -16.13 -7.76
CA LEU A 215 -17.91 -16.07 -9.22
C LEU A 215 -19.29 -15.57 -9.67
N ARG A 216 -20.37 -15.95 -8.96
CA ARG A 216 -21.73 -15.44 -9.25
C ARG A 216 -21.79 -13.94 -9.08
N SER A 217 -21.07 -13.40 -8.09
CA SER A 217 -20.93 -11.97 -7.84
C SER A 217 -19.56 -11.43 -8.29
N ARG A 218 -18.99 -11.95 -9.38
CA ARG A 218 -17.62 -11.62 -9.87
C ARG A 218 -17.26 -10.13 -9.88
N TYR A 219 -18.17 -9.26 -10.33
CA TYR A 219 -17.91 -7.81 -10.37
C TYR A 219 -17.87 -7.19 -8.97
N VAL A 220 -18.74 -7.66 -8.06
CA VAL A 220 -18.74 -7.22 -6.66
C VAL A 220 -17.48 -7.75 -5.95
N THR A 221 -17.11 -9.01 -6.19
CA THR A 221 -15.88 -9.60 -5.68
C THR A 221 -14.66 -8.80 -6.11
N LEU A 222 -14.57 -8.43 -7.40
CA LEU A 222 -13.49 -7.59 -7.90
C LEU A 222 -13.50 -6.19 -7.28
N ALA A 223 -14.66 -5.55 -7.16
CA ALA A 223 -14.77 -4.24 -6.53
C ALA A 223 -14.30 -4.26 -5.07
N ILE A 224 -14.63 -5.33 -4.33
CA ILE A 224 -14.16 -5.56 -2.96
C ILE A 224 -12.66 -5.79 -2.95
N CYS A 225 -12.12 -6.65 -3.81
CA CYS A 225 -10.69 -6.92 -3.89
C CYS A 225 -9.86 -5.66 -4.19
N LEU A 226 -10.35 -4.80 -5.09
CA LEU A 226 -9.71 -3.53 -5.43
C LEU A 226 -9.65 -2.55 -4.24
N ASN A 227 -10.66 -2.59 -3.36
CA ASN A 227 -10.74 -1.73 -2.18
C ASN A 227 -10.22 -2.42 -0.90
N PHE A 228 -9.78 -3.68 -0.98
CA PHE A 228 -9.32 -4.42 0.18
C PHE A 228 -7.93 -3.93 0.61
N PRO A 229 -7.68 -3.66 1.90
CA PRO A 229 -6.36 -3.25 2.38
C PRO A 229 -5.33 -4.35 2.12
N GLY A 230 -4.18 -3.98 1.56
CA GLY A 230 -3.12 -4.93 1.22
C GLY A 230 -3.32 -5.65 -0.12
N ASN A 231 -4.25 -5.20 -0.98
CA ASN A 231 -4.40 -5.74 -2.34
C ASN A 231 -3.10 -5.67 -3.17
N SER A 232 -2.19 -4.74 -2.86
CA SER A 232 -0.85 -4.63 -3.44
C SER A 232 -0.03 -5.93 -3.34
N VAL A 233 -0.20 -6.72 -2.28
CA VAL A 233 0.48 -8.02 -2.09
C VAL A 233 0.04 -9.05 -3.13
N VAL A 234 -1.23 -9.00 -3.53
CA VAL A 234 -1.84 -9.91 -4.51
C VAL A 234 -1.61 -9.43 -5.95
N GLY A 235 -1.12 -8.20 -6.14
CA GLY A 235 -0.89 -7.60 -7.45
C GLY A 235 -1.41 -6.17 -7.59
N GLY A 236 -2.03 -5.61 -6.55
CA GLY A 236 -2.58 -4.25 -6.60
C GLY A 236 -3.79 -4.13 -7.52
N GLY A 237 -4.23 -2.90 -7.76
CA GLY A 237 -5.31 -2.62 -8.71
C GLY A 237 -4.96 -3.06 -10.13
N GLY A 238 -3.74 -2.77 -10.59
CA GLY A 238 -3.25 -3.16 -11.92
C GLY A 238 -3.19 -4.67 -12.11
N GLY A 239 -2.62 -5.42 -11.17
CA GLY A 239 -2.51 -6.87 -11.25
C GLY A 239 -3.86 -7.58 -11.19
N LEU A 240 -4.78 -7.14 -10.31
CA LEU A 240 -6.14 -7.67 -10.27
C LEU A 240 -6.89 -7.40 -11.59
N SER A 241 -6.70 -6.22 -12.18
CA SER A 241 -7.30 -5.86 -13.48
C SER A 241 -6.71 -6.66 -14.63
N LEU A 242 -5.39 -6.90 -14.62
CA LEU A 242 -4.69 -7.76 -15.57
C LEU A 242 -5.24 -9.19 -15.53
N LEU A 243 -5.33 -9.78 -14.33
CA LEU A 243 -5.89 -11.12 -14.13
C LEU A 243 -7.36 -11.19 -14.56
N ALA A 244 -8.16 -10.17 -14.23
CA ALA A 244 -9.53 -10.05 -14.71
C ALA A 244 -9.62 -9.98 -16.25
N GLY A 245 -8.66 -9.33 -16.90
CA GLY A 245 -8.55 -9.27 -18.36
C GLY A 245 -8.24 -10.63 -18.98
N MET A 246 -7.46 -11.47 -18.29
CA MET A 246 -7.13 -12.81 -18.76
C MET A 246 -8.35 -13.74 -18.78
N SER A 247 -9.35 -13.51 -17.91
CA SER A 247 -10.64 -14.21 -17.89
C SER A 247 -11.59 -13.72 -18.99
N LYS A 248 -11.24 -14.01 -20.25
CA LYS A 248 -11.89 -13.46 -21.45
C LYS A 248 -13.38 -13.78 -21.54
N ARG A 249 -13.82 -14.95 -21.05
CA ARG A 249 -15.23 -15.36 -21.11
C ARG A 249 -16.04 -14.82 -19.92
N LEU A 250 -15.41 -14.71 -18.76
CA LEU A 250 -16.09 -14.35 -17.52
C LEU A 250 -16.29 -12.84 -17.37
N ILE A 251 -15.42 -11.99 -17.90
CA ILE A 251 -15.49 -10.55 -17.62
C ILE A 251 -15.61 -9.75 -18.91
N TYR A 252 -16.73 -9.04 -19.06
CA TYR A 252 -17.02 -8.21 -20.23
C TYR A 252 -16.60 -6.76 -19.97
N TRP A 253 -15.94 -6.15 -20.95
CA TRP A 253 -15.23 -4.87 -20.78
C TRP A 253 -16.13 -3.70 -20.32
N PRO A 254 -17.31 -3.43 -20.91
CA PRO A 254 -18.20 -2.37 -20.42
C PRO A 254 -18.62 -2.53 -18.97
N TYR A 255 -18.87 -3.75 -18.49
CA TYR A 255 -19.21 -3.99 -17.09
C TYR A 255 -18.00 -3.85 -16.18
N PHE A 256 -16.81 -4.19 -16.66
CA PHE A 256 -15.56 -3.93 -15.94
C PHE A 256 -15.30 -2.42 -15.80
N LEU A 257 -15.49 -1.64 -16.86
CA LEU A 257 -15.38 -0.17 -16.83
C LEU A 257 -16.38 0.44 -15.85
N LEU A 258 -17.66 0.02 -15.90
CA LEU A 258 -18.67 0.50 -14.97
C LEU A 258 -18.35 0.12 -13.52
N MET A 259 -17.91 -1.11 -13.28
CA MET A 259 -17.53 -1.59 -11.96
C MET A 259 -16.35 -0.78 -11.42
N THR A 260 -15.30 -0.57 -12.21
CA THR A 260 -14.12 0.20 -11.79
C THR A 260 -14.49 1.66 -11.52
N ALA A 261 -15.33 2.29 -12.34
CA ALA A 261 -15.83 3.65 -12.10
C ALA A 261 -16.58 3.78 -10.77
N ILE A 262 -17.46 2.82 -10.46
CA ILE A 262 -18.18 2.83 -9.19
C ILE A 262 -17.20 2.54 -8.03
N ALA A 263 -16.36 1.52 -8.16
CA ALA A 263 -15.47 1.05 -7.11
C ALA A 263 -14.39 2.07 -6.72
N THR A 264 -13.96 2.94 -7.64
CA THR A 264 -12.91 3.94 -7.39
C THR A 264 -13.47 5.32 -7.06
N SER A 265 -14.77 5.55 -7.23
CA SER A 265 -15.42 6.83 -6.95
C SER A 265 -15.49 7.28 -5.47
N PRO A 266 -15.53 6.41 -4.43
CA PRO A 266 -15.79 6.86 -3.07
C PRO A 266 -14.77 7.89 -2.55
N VAL A 267 -13.48 7.64 -2.74
CA VAL A 267 -12.42 8.54 -2.27
C VAL A 267 -12.43 9.89 -3.00
N PRO A 268 -12.41 9.94 -4.35
CA PRO A 268 -12.58 11.18 -5.11
C PRO A 268 -13.82 11.99 -4.71
N LEU A 269 -14.96 11.33 -4.52
CA LEU A 269 -16.20 12.00 -4.11
C LEU A 269 -16.09 12.59 -2.70
N LEU A 270 -15.50 11.86 -1.75
CA LEU A 270 -15.27 12.38 -0.39
C LEU A 270 -14.37 13.63 -0.40
N VAL A 271 -13.36 13.68 -1.28
CA VAL A 271 -12.51 14.87 -1.44
C VAL A 271 -13.30 16.02 -2.10
N LEU A 272 -14.05 15.75 -3.18
CA LEU A 272 -14.82 16.79 -3.89
C LEU A 272 -15.92 17.42 -3.04
N PHE A 273 -16.57 16.63 -2.18
CA PHE A 273 -17.59 17.12 -1.26
C PHE A 273 -17.00 17.76 0.01
N GLY A 274 -15.67 17.81 0.14
CA GLY A 274 -15.00 18.40 1.30
C GLY A 274 -15.15 17.58 2.59
N PHE A 275 -15.55 16.31 2.51
CA PHE A 275 -15.54 15.41 3.66
C PHE A 275 -14.12 14.99 4.05
N LEU A 276 -13.20 15.00 3.08
CA LEU A 276 -11.76 14.88 3.29
C LEU A 276 -11.10 16.22 2.95
N ASN A 277 -10.85 17.05 3.96
CA ASN A 277 -10.04 18.26 3.81
C ASN A 277 -8.58 17.87 3.57
N MET A 278 -8.10 18.10 2.36
CA MET A 278 -6.70 17.86 1.97
C MET A 278 -5.79 19.06 2.29
N ASP A 279 -6.38 20.20 2.64
CA ASP A 279 -5.68 21.42 3.11
C ASP A 279 -4.85 21.15 4.38
N GLY A 280 -5.23 20.12 5.13
CA GLY A 280 -4.53 19.64 6.33
C GLY A 280 -3.40 18.66 6.06
N VAL A 281 -3.11 18.20 4.83
CA VAL A 281 -1.91 17.37 4.60
C VAL A 281 -0.63 18.21 4.73
N THR A 282 -0.74 19.53 4.62
CA THR A 282 0.34 20.50 4.86
C THR A 282 0.34 21.10 6.27
N GLU A 283 -0.76 21.02 7.03
CA GLU A 283 -0.87 21.65 8.38
C GLU A 283 -1.20 20.69 9.53
N HIS A 284 -1.70 19.49 9.24
CA HIS A 284 -1.97 18.45 10.22
C HIS A 284 -1.14 17.22 9.91
N SER A 285 -0.03 17.17 10.64
CA SER A 285 0.60 15.94 11.09
C SER A 285 -0.44 14.83 11.25
N GLY A 286 -0.53 13.91 10.28
CA GLY A 286 -1.42 12.76 10.40
C GLY A 286 -1.10 11.97 11.67
N TRP A 287 -2.00 11.10 12.14
CA TRP A 287 -1.73 10.24 13.32
C TRP A 287 -0.37 9.51 13.25
N LEU A 288 0.10 9.21 12.03
CA LEU A 288 1.43 8.67 11.78
C LEU A 288 2.54 9.71 11.97
N HIS A 289 2.37 10.97 11.56
CA HIS A 289 3.30 12.07 11.86
C HIS A 289 3.28 12.42 13.34
N ASP A 290 2.13 12.45 14.03
CA ASP A 290 2.08 12.64 15.49
C ASP A 290 2.75 11.48 16.24
N PHE A 291 2.57 10.24 15.76
CA PHE A 291 3.20 9.06 16.33
C PHE A 291 4.70 9.01 16.03
N LEU A 292 5.12 9.39 14.82
CA LEU A 292 6.51 9.49 14.41
C LEU A 292 7.19 10.69 15.09
N ASP A 293 6.54 11.84 15.24
CA ASP A 293 7.00 12.96 16.05
C ASP A 293 7.09 12.58 17.51
N MET A 294 6.13 11.86 18.08
CA MET A 294 6.27 11.31 19.43
C MET A 294 7.45 10.32 19.53
N LEU A 295 7.79 9.61 18.45
CA LEU A 295 8.96 8.73 18.36
C LEU A 295 10.28 9.49 18.11
N PHE A 296 10.24 10.62 17.40
CA PHE A 296 11.38 11.39 16.91
C PHE A 296 11.55 12.76 17.58
N SER A 297 10.66 13.16 18.50
CA SER A 297 10.72 14.42 19.28
C SER A 297 11.94 14.47 20.20
N TRP A 298 12.60 13.33 20.40
CA TRP A 298 13.88 13.18 21.11
C TRP A 298 15.10 13.45 20.25
N LEU A 299 14.94 13.46 18.93
CA LEU A 299 15.97 13.91 18.00
C LEU A 299 15.72 15.39 17.76
N PRO A 300 16.54 16.31 18.28
CA PRO A 300 16.33 17.74 18.08
C PRO A 300 16.36 18.00 16.57
N LEU A 301 15.20 18.27 15.98
CA LEU A 301 15.01 18.66 14.58
C LEU A 301 14.80 20.18 14.46
N THR A 302 15.20 20.93 15.48
CA THR A 302 15.37 22.38 15.45
C THR A 302 16.77 22.75 15.89
#